data_AF-A0A8J3GPM2-F1
#
_entry.id   AF-A0A8J3GPM2-F1
#
_cell.length_a   1.000
_cell.length_b   1.000
_cell.length_c   1.000
_cell.angle_alpha   90.00
_cell.angle_beta   90.00
_cell.angle_gamma   90.00
#
_symmetry.space_group_name_H-M   'P 1'
#
loop_
_entity.id
_entity.type
_entity.pdbx_description
1 polymer ?
#
loop_
_entity_poly.entity_id
_entity_poly.type
_entity_poly.pdbx_seq_one_letter_code
_entity_poly.pdbx_strand_id
1 'polypeptide(L)' 'MLLRDTVIVELGNRTPEQALAVGIPARDVWIAMCRVQEVPVERWHGAGRPKPARG' A
#
# COMPACT_ATOMS: atom_id res chain seq x y z
N MET A 1 -0.69 6.58 13.83
CA MET A 1 -0.05 7.41 12.79
C MET A 1 1.44 7.08 12.81
N LEU A 2 1.93 6.29 11.84
CA LEU A 2 3.35 5.88 11.71
C LEU A 2 3.67 5.16 10.36
N LEU A 3 2.86 5.36 9.31
CA LEU A 3 2.95 4.58 8.05
C LEU A 3 3.87 5.18 6.98
N ARG A 4 4.27 6.45 7.14
CA ARG A 4 5.07 7.16 6.13
C ARG A 4 6.57 6.85 6.25
N ASP A 5 7.01 6.47 7.45
CA ASP A 5 8.44 6.34 7.77
C ASP A 5 8.98 4.90 7.68
N THR A 6 8.14 3.90 7.38
CA THR A 6 8.61 2.51 7.26
C THR A 6 9.40 2.34 5.98
N VAL A 7 10.71 2.07 6.12
CA VAL A 7 11.59 1.72 5.01
C VAL A 7 11.24 0.31 4.51
N ILE A 8 10.98 0.18 3.22
CA ILE A 8 10.58 -1.07 2.58
C ILE A 8 11.75 -1.58 1.73
N VAL A 9 12.27 -2.75 2.08
CA VAL A 9 13.38 -3.40 1.36
C VAL A 9 13.01 -3.66 -0.11
N GLU A 10 11.78 -4.10 -0.38
CA GLU A 10 11.26 -4.34 -1.75
C GLU A 10 11.24 -3.06 -2.61
N LEU A 11 11.23 -1.86 -2.03
CA LEU A 11 11.33 -0.58 -2.75
C LEU A 11 12.77 -0.07 -2.90
N GLY A 12 13.74 -0.96 -2.63
CA GLY A 12 15.17 -0.66 -2.65
C GLY A 12 15.62 0.11 -1.41
N ASN A 13 15.17 -0.32 -0.22
CA ASN A 13 15.40 0.37 1.06
C ASN A 13 14.93 1.84 1.04
N ARG A 14 13.71 2.06 0.57
CA ARG A 14 13.07 3.38 0.50
C ARG A 14 11.77 3.40 1.27
N THR A 15 11.39 4.57 1.77
CA THR A 15 10.01 4.80 2.21
C THR A 15 9.07 4.85 1.00
N PRO A 16 7.76 4.66 1.20
CA PRO A 16 6.76 4.82 0.14
C PRO A 16 6.86 6.19 -0.57
N GLU A 17 7.13 7.25 0.19
CA GLU A 17 7.26 8.61 -0.34
C GLU A 17 8.51 8.75 -1.22
N GLN A 18 9.64 8.21 -0.78
CA GLN A 18 10.87 8.17 -1.58
C GLN A 18 10.70 7.32 -2.84
N ALA A 19 10.00 6.19 -2.75
CA ALA A 19 9.73 5.31 -3.88
C ALA A 19 8.90 6.02 -4.96
N LEU A 20 7.85 6.74 -4.56
CA LEU A 20 7.06 7.56 -5.47
C LEU A 20 7.88 8.70 -6.08
N ALA A 21 8.73 9.36 -5.29
CA ALA A 21 9.57 10.46 -5.77
C ALA A 21 10.60 10.04 -6.83
N VAL A 22 11.09 8.79 -6.76
CA VAL A 22 11.99 8.22 -7.79
C VAL A 22 11.24 7.59 -8.97
N GLY A 23 9.91 7.67 -8.99
CA GLY A 23 9.07 7.23 -10.11
C GLY A 23 8.60 5.78 -10.04
N ILE A 24 8.69 5.10 -8.89
CA ILE A 24 8.09 3.76 -8.75
C ILE A 24 6.55 3.90 -8.86
N PRO A 25 5.88 3.03 -9.66
CA PRO A 25 4.43 3.07 -9.80
C PRO A 25 3.73 2.97 -8.45
N ALA A 26 2.74 3.84 -8.21
CA ALA A 26 2.01 3.89 -6.95
C ALA A 26 1.33 2.54 -6.59
N ARG A 27 0.94 1.76 -7.60
CA ARG A 27 0.41 0.40 -7.41
C ARG A 27 1.43 -0.53 -6.77
N ASP A 28 2.68 -0.48 -7.19
CA ASP A 28 3.74 -1.36 -6.69
C ASP A 28 4.16 -0.94 -5.28
N VAL A 29 4.24 0.38 -5.03
CA VAL A 29 4.42 0.94 -3.68
C VAL A 29 3.30 0.48 -2.73
N TRP A 30 2.04 0.52 -3.17
CA TRP A 30 0.90 0.06 -2.38
C TRP A 30 0.96 -1.43 -2.06
N ILE A 31 1.28 -2.28 -3.04
CA ILE A 31 1.41 -3.73 -2.83
C ILE A 31 2.55 -4.04 -1.86
N ALA A 32 3.71 -3.40 -2.03
CA ALA A 32 4.85 -3.57 -1.14
C ALA A 32 4.51 -3.12 0.30
N MET A 33 3.79 -2.00 0.45
CA MET A 33 3.26 -1.57 1.75
C MET A 33 2.31 -2.61 2.34
N CYS A 34 1.35 -3.13 1.56
CA CYS A 34 0.41 -4.13 2.05
C CYS A 34 1.11 -5.42 2.50
N ARG A 35 2.19 -5.83 1.83
CA ARG A 35 3.00 -6.98 2.24
C ARG A 35 3.73 -6.77 3.55
N VAL A 36 4.43 -5.63 3.70
CA VAL A 36 5.14 -5.30 4.95
C VAL A 36 4.18 -5.20 6.13
N GLN A 37 2.98 -4.68 5.89
CA GLN A 37 1.93 -4.54 6.90
C GLN A 37 1.13 -5.83 7.13
N GLU A 38 1.53 -6.95 6.50
CA GLU A 38 0.85 -8.25 6.56
C GLU A 38 -0.66 -8.14 6.31
N VAL A 39 -1.06 -7.21 5.43
CA VAL A 39 -2.46 -6.99 5.10
C VAL A 39 -2.93 -8.21 4.27
N PRO A 40 -4.04 -8.85 4.64
CA PRO A 40 -4.62 -9.91 3.83
C PRO A 40 -4.93 -9.41 2.42
N VAL A 41 -4.60 -10.21 1.40
CA VAL A 41 -4.79 -9.86 -0.03
C VAL A 41 -6.22 -9.43 -0.34
N GLU A 42 -7.19 -10.00 0.37
CA GLU A 42 -8.62 -9.68 0.31
C GLU A 42 -8.91 -8.20 0.60
N ARG A 43 -8.04 -7.52 1.38
CA ARG A 43 -8.17 -6.10 1.73
C ARG A 43 -7.31 -5.15 0.90
N TRP A 44 -6.45 -5.66 0.01
CA TRP A 44 -5.58 -4.80 -0.81
C TRP A 44 -6.37 -3.88 -1.73
N HIS A 45 -7.60 -4.26 -2.09
CA HIS A 45 -8.51 -3.48 -2.95
C HIS A 45 -9.43 -2.53 -2.18
N GLY A 46 -9.21 -2.36 -0.87
CA GLY A 46 -9.95 -1.43 -0.03
C GLY A 46 -11.26 -2.01 0.49
N ALA A 47 -11.37 -2.11 1.82
CA ALA A 47 -12.65 -2.04 2.50
C ALA A 47 -13.26 -0.66 2.24
N GLY A 48 -14.00 -0.49 1.14
CA GLY A 48 -14.41 0.86 0.71
C GLY A 48 -15.49 0.97 -0.35
N ARG A 49 -16.14 -0.13 -0.77
CA ARG A 49 -17.45 -0.01 -1.41
C ARG A 49 -18.51 -0.41 -0.39
N PRO A 50 -19.37 0.51 0.10
CA PRO A 50 -20.60 0.05 0.74
C PRO A 50 -21.28 -0.88 -0.27
N LYS A 51 -21.60 -2.10 0.18
CA LYS A 51 -22.43 -3.04 -0.57
C LYS A 51 -23.66 -2.23 -1.02
N PRO A 52 -23.95 -2.06 -2.33
CA PRO A 52 -25.16 -1.36 -2.72
C PRO A 52 -26.31 -2.09 -2.02
N ALA A 53 -27.07 -1.35 -1.21
CA ALA A 53 -28.23 -1.88 -0.54
C ALA A 53 -29.09 -2.52 -1.64
N ARG A 54 -29.23 -3.85 -1.57
CA ARG A 54 -30.15 -4.58 -2.42
C ARG A 54 -31.53 -4.11 -2.00
N GLY A 55 -32.15 -3.27 -2.84
CA GLY A 55 -33.55 -2.89 -2.73
C GLY A 55 -34.47 -4.09 -2.89
#